data_AF-A0A125W4V0-F1
#
_entry.id   AF-A0A125W4V0-F1
#
_cell.length_a   1.000
_cell.length_b   1.000
_cell.length_c   1.000
_cell.angle_alpha   90.00
_cell.angle_beta   90.00
_cell.angle_gamma   90.00
#
_symmetry.space_group_name_H-M   'P 1'
#
loop_
_entity.id
_entity.type
_entity.pdbx_description
1 polymer ?
#
loop_
_entity_poly.entity_id
_entity_poly.type
_entity_poly.pdbx_seq_one_letter_code
_entity_poly.pdbx_strand_id
1 'polypeptide(L)'
;MEFKRGQFFLNGKHSSEFNVFMRERPERLSAGRVVELRERMGNDSIAVDFEYYKNVERTITCYAKARNLQEVSFLEDEITFWLDMGNYSDFIVYFDEHYIYQAIVTSPPKFTGTRKTGILIPFEFTVSIRPFKKNRIGQYWTSNPKQLINTEKYPSEPTIQIFGSGDISFFINNQEYALKAIAGDIIIDSEKQEAYRNSGGAFEILDHKTLFKDYPILKSGENNFRWTGKVTEFKVQPNWRRKV
;
A
#
# COMPACT_ATOMS: atom_id res chain seq x y z
N MET A 1 16.85 -5.79 0.04
CA MET A 1 16.58 -6.33 -1.31
C MET A 1 16.92 -5.24 -2.29
N GLU A 2 17.95 -5.47 -3.09
CA GLU A 2 18.43 -4.57 -4.13
C GLU A 2 17.94 -5.15 -5.45
N PHE A 3 17.19 -4.38 -6.25
CA PHE A 3 16.65 -4.86 -7.52
C PHE A 3 17.65 -4.61 -8.64
N LYS A 4 17.87 -5.61 -9.50
CA LYS A 4 18.58 -5.38 -10.77
C LYS A 4 17.63 -4.72 -11.77
N ARG A 5 18.20 -4.09 -12.80
CA ARG A 5 17.43 -3.44 -13.86
C ARG A 5 16.40 -4.40 -14.47
N GLY A 6 15.15 -3.93 -14.54
CA GLY A 6 14.02 -4.70 -15.08
C GLY A 6 13.36 -5.65 -14.08
N GLN A 7 13.91 -5.83 -12.87
CA GLN A 7 13.30 -6.71 -11.88
C GLN A 7 12.17 -6.03 -11.11
N PHE A 8 11.27 -6.85 -10.61
CA PHE A 8 10.18 -6.46 -9.73
C PHE A 8 9.76 -7.62 -8.83
N PHE A 9 9.02 -7.29 -7.79
CA PHE A 9 8.38 -8.21 -6.85
C PHE A 9 6.87 -8.07 -7.01
N LEU A 10 6.16 -9.19 -7.12
CA LEU A 10 4.71 -9.23 -7.23
C LEU A 10 4.20 -10.60 -6.74
N ASN A 11 3.01 -10.63 -6.15
CA ASN A 11 2.36 -11.86 -5.69
C ASN A 11 3.26 -12.73 -4.80
N GLY A 12 3.99 -12.09 -3.88
CA GLY A 12 4.88 -12.77 -2.94
C GLY A 12 6.19 -13.31 -3.52
N LYS A 13 6.43 -13.21 -4.84
CA LYS A 13 7.64 -13.74 -5.49
C LYS A 13 8.42 -12.67 -6.24
N HIS A 14 9.73 -12.89 -6.36
CA HIS A 14 10.60 -12.03 -7.13
C HIS A 14 10.67 -12.51 -8.59
N SER A 15 10.52 -11.59 -9.55
CA SER A 15 10.58 -11.86 -10.99
C SER A 15 11.82 -12.65 -11.45
N SER A 16 12.94 -12.54 -10.71
CA SER A 16 14.15 -13.32 -11.00
C SER A 16 13.98 -14.82 -10.84
N GLU A 17 13.03 -15.28 -10.02
CA GLU A 17 12.72 -16.70 -9.85
C GLU A 17 12.24 -17.32 -11.17
N PHE A 18 11.62 -16.51 -12.04
CA PHE A 18 11.11 -16.90 -13.35
C PHE A 18 11.98 -16.41 -14.51
N ASN A 19 13.15 -15.82 -14.24
CA ASN A 19 13.97 -15.11 -15.24
C ASN A 19 13.18 -14.06 -16.05
N VAL A 20 12.24 -13.37 -15.39
CA VAL A 20 11.39 -12.33 -15.97
C VAL A 20 12.00 -10.96 -15.72
N PHE A 21 11.97 -10.10 -16.75
CA PHE A 21 12.43 -8.72 -16.66
C PHE A 21 11.49 -7.79 -17.44
N MET A 22 11.25 -6.59 -16.90
CA MET A 22 10.59 -5.51 -17.63
C MET A 22 11.44 -5.11 -18.83
N ARG A 23 10.79 -5.00 -19.98
CA ARG A 23 11.41 -4.58 -21.24
C ARG A 23 11.71 -3.08 -21.23
N GLU A 24 10.79 -2.30 -20.69
CA GLU A 24 10.87 -0.86 -20.58
C GLU A 24 10.24 -0.37 -19.28
N ARG A 25 10.44 0.91 -18.97
CA ARG A 25 9.77 1.54 -17.85
C ARG A 25 8.33 1.86 -18.28
N PRO A 26 7.30 1.35 -17.59
CA PRO A 26 5.91 1.67 -17.91
C PRO A 26 5.63 3.17 -17.81
N GLU A 27 4.62 3.63 -18.54
CA GLU A 27 4.15 5.02 -18.46
C GLU A 27 3.76 5.39 -17.04
N ARG A 28 4.12 6.62 -16.65
CA ARG A 28 3.83 7.13 -15.31
C ARG A 28 2.48 7.84 -15.31
N LEU A 29 1.44 7.06 -15.07
CA LEU A 29 0.09 7.57 -14.85
C LEU A 29 -0.11 7.98 -13.39
N SER A 30 -0.76 9.11 -13.16
CA SER A 30 -1.12 9.60 -11.83
C SER A 30 -2.55 9.21 -11.47
N ALA A 31 -2.81 8.89 -10.19
CA ALA A 31 -4.17 8.66 -9.74
C ALA A 31 -5.04 9.94 -9.83
N GLY A 32 -6.20 9.81 -10.47
CA GLY A 32 -7.18 10.88 -10.66
C GLY A 32 -8.12 11.00 -9.46
N ARG A 33 -8.35 12.23 -8.99
CA ARG A 33 -9.32 12.53 -7.93
C ARG A 33 -10.74 12.44 -8.51
N VAL A 34 -11.68 11.88 -7.75
CA VAL A 34 -13.06 11.76 -8.21
C VAL A 34 -13.82 13.04 -7.90
N VAL A 35 -14.05 13.82 -8.95
CA VAL A 35 -14.83 15.06 -8.92
C VAL A 35 -15.96 14.93 -9.95
N GLU A 36 -17.16 15.33 -9.57
CA GLU A 36 -18.33 15.43 -10.42
C GLU A 36 -18.66 16.92 -10.63
N LEU A 37 -18.85 17.34 -11.88
CA LEU A 37 -19.29 18.69 -12.21
C LEU A 37 -20.80 18.65 -12.46
N ARG A 38 -21.58 19.20 -11.52
CA ARG A 38 -23.04 19.27 -11.63
C ARG A 38 -23.46 20.53 -12.36
N GLU A 39 -24.05 20.36 -13.52
CA GLU A 39 -24.54 21.47 -14.33
C GLU A 39 -25.77 22.14 -13.69
N ARG A 40 -25.81 23.46 -13.77
CA ARG A 40 -26.95 24.27 -13.34
C ARG A 40 -27.37 25.17 -14.49
N MET A 41 -28.58 25.00 -15.01
CA MET A 41 -29.08 25.85 -16.09
C MET A 41 -28.97 27.34 -15.71
N GLY A 42 -28.27 28.11 -16.56
CA GLY A 42 -28.06 29.55 -16.38
C GLY A 42 -26.88 29.97 -15.49
N ASN A 43 -26.04 29.04 -15.02
CA ASN A 43 -24.84 29.37 -14.23
C ASN A 43 -23.71 28.36 -14.47
N ASP A 44 -22.53 28.60 -13.89
CA ASP A 44 -21.39 27.68 -13.93
C ASP A 44 -21.69 26.36 -13.18
N SER A 45 -21.01 25.29 -13.58
CA SER A 45 -21.11 23.98 -12.95
C SER A 45 -20.60 23.99 -11.51
N ILE A 46 -21.27 23.26 -10.63
CA ILE A 46 -20.85 23.06 -9.24
C ILE A 46 -19.94 21.84 -9.16
N ALA A 47 -18.71 22.03 -8.68
CA ALA A 47 -17.79 20.92 -8.43
C ALA A 47 -18.14 20.21 -7.11
N VAL A 48 -18.40 18.91 -7.19
CA VAL A 48 -18.61 18.00 -6.06
C VAL A 48 -17.42 17.06 -5.98
N ASP A 49 -16.63 17.20 -4.91
CA ASP A 49 -15.44 16.39 -4.66
C ASP A 49 -15.77 15.28 -3.67
N PHE A 50 -15.53 14.03 -4.08
CA PHE A 50 -15.80 12.85 -3.24
C PHE A 50 -14.60 12.44 -2.38
N GLU A 51 -13.49 13.18 -2.45
CA GLU A 51 -12.29 13.01 -1.62
C GLU A 51 -11.54 11.68 -1.76
N TYR A 52 -11.91 10.83 -2.73
CA TYR A 52 -11.18 9.61 -3.06
C TYR A 52 -10.58 9.64 -4.46
N TYR A 53 -9.72 8.66 -4.73
CA TYR A 53 -8.97 8.55 -5.98
C TYR A 53 -9.25 7.21 -6.65
N LYS A 54 -9.28 7.21 -7.98
CA LYS A 54 -9.41 5.97 -8.75
C LYS A 54 -8.09 5.21 -8.79
N ASN A 55 -8.18 3.89 -8.87
CA ASN A 55 -7.05 3.06 -9.23
C ASN A 55 -6.47 3.49 -10.59
N VAL A 56 -5.19 3.17 -10.76
CA VAL A 56 -4.46 3.41 -12.00
C VAL A 56 -4.16 2.09 -12.65
N GLU A 57 -4.62 1.91 -13.89
CA GLU A 57 -4.24 0.76 -14.70
C GLU A 57 -2.89 1.01 -15.35
N ARG A 58 -2.01 0.02 -15.33
CA ARG A 58 -0.71 0.07 -16.02
C ARG A 58 -0.45 -1.23 -16.74
N THR A 59 -0.13 -1.14 -18.01
CA THR A 59 0.38 -2.27 -18.79
C THR A 59 1.88 -2.39 -18.56
N ILE A 60 2.31 -3.60 -18.19
CA ILE A 60 3.69 -3.95 -17.92
C ILE A 60 4.16 -4.85 -19.04
N THR A 61 5.16 -4.38 -19.79
CA THR A 61 5.78 -5.15 -20.87
C THR A 61 7.05 -5.82 -20.37
N CYS A 62 7.12 -7.13 -20.55
CA CYS A 62 8.16 -8.00 -20.00
C CYS A 62 8.76 -8.91 -21.08
N TYR A 63 9.90 -9.51 -20.75
CA TYR A 63 10.39 -10.71 -21.40
C TYR A 63 10.85 -11.71 -20.35
N ALA A 64 10.61 -13.00 -20.60
CA ALA A 64 11.21 -14.10 -19.86
C ALA A 64 12.30 -14.77 -20.72
N LYS A 65 13.26 -15.42 -20.08
CA LYS A 65 14.31 -16.18 -20.77
C LYS A 65 14.32 -17.64 -20.31
N ALA A 66 13.93 -18.54 -21.21
CA ALA A 66 14.02 -19.99 -21.01
C ALA A 66 15.45 -20.50 -21.26
N ARG A 67 15.78 -21.70 -20.77
CA ARG A 67 17.09 -22.33 -21.01
C ARG A 67 17.18 -22.96 -22.40
N ASN A 68 16.07 -23.53 -22.86
CA ASN A 68 15.92 -24.20 -24.14
C ASN A 68 14.49 -24.01 -24.68
N LEU A 69 14.23 -24.44 -25.91
CA LEU A 69 12.94 -24.26 -26.57
C LEU A 69 11.82 -25.12 -25.96
N GLN A 70 12.15 -26.26 -25.36
CA GLN A 70 11.19 -27.18 -24.76
C GLN A 70 10.61 -26.61 -23.46
N GLU A 71 11.43 -25.88 -22.70
CA GLU A 71 11.02 -25.22 -21.45
C GLU A 71 10.17 -23.97 -21.64
N VAL A 72 10.03 -23.47 -22.88
CA VAL A 72 9.26 -22.24 -23.15
C VAL A 72 7.82 -22.37 -22.65
N SER A 73 7.12 -23.44 -23.05
CA SER A 73 5.73 -23.67 -22.63
C SER A 73 5.59 -23.80 -21.12
N PHE A 74 6.51 -24.52 -20.47
CA PHE A 74 6.50 -24.68 -19.01
C PHE A 74 6.69 -23.34 -18.29
N LEU A 75 7.58 -22.49 -18.80
CA LEU A 75 7.81 -21.18 -18.21
C LEU A 75 6.61 -20.24 -18.42
N GLU A 76 5.92 -20.33 -19.56
CA GLU A 76 4.66 -19.60 -19.81
C GLU A 76 3.57 -20.00 -18.81
N ASP A 77 3.42 -21.30 -18.54
CA ASP A 77 2.46 -21.82 -17.55
C ASP A 77 2.79 -21.34 -16.13
N GLU A 78 4.06 -21.42 -15.72
CA GLU A 78 4.52 -20.94 -14.41
C GLU A 78 4.30 -19.42 -14.23
N ILE A 79 4.57 -18.62 -15.27
CA ILE A 79 4.31 -17.18 -15.24
C ILE A 79 2.80 -16.90 -15.19
N THR A 80 1.99 -17.68 -15.92
CA THR A 80 0.53 -17.55 -15.90
C THR A 80 -0.01 -17.84 -14.50
N PHE A 81 0.43 -18.93 -13.87
CA PHE A 81 0.05 -19.27 -12.51
C PHE A 81 0.53 -18.23 -11.49
N TRP A 82 1.74 -17.70 -11.65
CA TRP A 82 2.26 -16.66 -10.76
C TRP A 82 1.48 -15.35 -10.85
N LEU A 83 1.01 -14.97 -12.03
CA LEU A 83 0.25 -13.74 -12.26
C LEU A 83 -1.27 -13.91 -12.03
N ASP A 84 -1.74 -15.13 -11.81
CA ASP A 84 -3.13 -15.42 -11.44
C ASP A 84 -3.37 -15.06 -9.97
N MET A 85 -3.87 -13.84 -9.74
CA MET A 85 -4.00 -13.23 -8.42
C MET A 85 -5.46 -13.06 -8.03
N GLY A 86 -5.84 -13.56 -6.85
CA GLY A 86 -7.20 -13.36 -6.30
C GLY A 86 -7.37 -12.08 -5.48
N ASN A 87 -6.29 -11.39 -5.12
CA ASN A 87 -6.30 -10.21 -4.24
C ASN A 87 -5.17 -9.24 -4.61
N TYR A 88 -5.23 -8.02 -4.06
CA TYR A 88 -4.09 -7.10 -4.12
C TYR A 88 -2.87 -7.73 -3.45
N SER A 89 -1.70 -7.53 -4.06
CA SER A 89 -0.42 -7.89 -3.49
C SER A 89 0.57 -6.74 -3.60
N ASP A 90 1.62 -6.84 -2.81
CA ASP A 90 2.75 -5.92 -2.85
C ASP A 90 3.43 -5.99 -4.22
N PHE A 91 3.56 -4.82 -4.83
CA PHE A 91 4.25 -4.63 -6.09
C PHE A 91 5.41 -3.65 -5.88
N ILE A 92 6.63 -4.11 -6.08
CA ILE A 92 7.84 -3.29 -5.91
C ILE A 92 8.64 -3.36 -7.21
N VAL A 93 9.07 -2.22 -7.73
CA VAL A 93 9.72 -2.10 -9.04
C VAL A 93 11.12 -1.52 -8.91
N TYR A 94 12.05 -1.97 -9.76
CA TYR A 94 13.46 -1.57 -9.70
C TYR A 94 13.70 -0.05 -9.81
N PHE A 95 12.81 0.72 -10.45
CA PHE A 95 12.99 2.16 -10.62
C PHE A 95 12.38 3.00 -9.48
N ASP A 96 11.77 2.37 -8.48
CA ASP A 96 11.10 3.04 -7.36
C ASP A 96 11.09 2.18 -6.08
N GLU A 97 12.25 1.62 -5.74
CA GLU A 97 12.40 0.59 -4.69
C GLU A 97 12.06 1.05 -3.26
N HIS A 98 11.95 2.36 -3.04
CA HIS A 98 11.58 2.95 -1.75
C HIS A 98 10.08 2.86 -1.47
N TYR A 99 9.27 2.53 -2.48
CA TYR A 99 7.83 2.45 -2.37
C TYR A 99 7.29 1.06 -2.68
N ILE A 100 6.22 0.72 -1.97
CA ILE A 100 5.41 -0.48 -2.16
C ILE A 100 4.09 -0.04 -2.77
N TYR A 101 3.79 -0.55 -3.94
CA TYR A 101 2.49 -0.43 -4.58
C TYR A 101 1.60 -1.59 -4.14
N GLN A 102 0.29 -1.38 -4.12
CA GLN A 102 -0.69 -2.46 -3.99
C GLN A 102 -1.31 -2.67 -5.36
N ALA A 103 -1.07 -3.83 -5.98
CA ALA A 103 -1.51 -4.11 -7.34
C ALA A 103 -2.21 -5.46 -7.44
N ILE A 104 -3.16 -5.56 -8.38
CA ILE A 104 -3.79 -6.81 -8.80
C ILE A 104 -3.71 -6.90 -10.32
N VAL A 105 -3.49 -8.10 -10.85
CA VAL A 105 -3.50 -8.34 -12.30
C VAL A 105 -4.95 -8.34 -12.79
N THR A 106 -5.28 -7.45 -13.72
CA THR A 106 -6.63 -7.34 -14.31
C THR A 106 -6.70 -7.96 -15.70
N SER A 107 -5.60 -7.92 -16.44
CA SER A 107 -5.48 -8.62 -17.73
C SER A 107 -4.37 -9.67 -17.61
N PRO A 108 -4.68 -10.96 -17.86
CA PRO A 108 -3.70 -12.04 -17.76
C PRO A 108 -2.55 -11.85 -18.76
N PRO A 109 -1.41 -12.53 -18.56
CA PRO A 109 -0.27 -12.39 -19.46
C PRO A 109 -0.61 -12.85 -20.88
N LYS A 110 -0.27 -12.00 -21.85
CA LYS A 110 -0.36 -12.29 -23.28
C LYS A 110 1.04 -12.49 -23.85
N PHE A 111 1.38 -13.74 -24.13
CA PHE A 111 2.66 -14.11 -24.72
C PHE A 111 2.65 -13.84 -26.23
N THR A 112 3.72 -13.21 -26.72
CA THR A 112 3.87 -12.80 -28.14
C THR A 112 5.13 -13.39 -28.77
N GLY A 113 5.62 -14.49 -28.19
CA GLY A 113 6.77 -15.22 -28.70
C GLY A 113 6.58 -15.64 -30.17
N THR A 114 7.65 -15.58 -30.94
CA THR A 114 7.68 -16.05 -32.33
C THR A 114 8.91 -16.93 -32.55
N ARG A 115 8.96 -17.65 -33.68
CA ARG A 115 10.16 -18.40 -34.07
C ARG A 115 11.45 -17.53 -34.04
N LYS A 116 11.34 -16.23 -34.31
CA LYS A 116 12.49 -15.30 -34.30
C LYS A 116 12.98 -14.97 -32.88
N THR A 117 12.10 -15.01 -31.88
CA THR A 117 12.47 -14.70 -30.49
C THR A 117 13.05 -15.91 -29.78
N GLY A 118 12.76 -17.13 -30.26
CA GLY A 118 13.38 -18.37 -29.77
C GLY A 118 13.09 -18.61 -28.29
N ILE A 119 14.13 -18.63 -27.46
CA ILE A 119 14.04 -18.84 -26.00
C ILE A 119 13.68 -17.56 -25.21
N LEU A 120 13.57 -16.42 -25.90
CA LEU A 120 13.15 -15.16 -25.29
C LEU A 120 11.65 -14.99 -25.52
N ILE A 121 10.91 -14.88 -24.43
CA ILE A 121 9.45 -14.92 -24.40
C ILE A 121 8.94 -13.53 -24.06
N PRO A 122 8.63 -12.67 -25.05
CA PRO A 122 8.01 -11.39 -24.79
C PRO A 122 6.55 -11.57 -24.37
N PHE A 123 6.12 -10.83 -23.36
CA PHE A 123 4.73 -10.82 -22.93
C PHE A 123 4.35 -9.50 -22.27
N GLU A 124 3.05 -9.24 -22.18
CA GLU A 124 2.50 -8.08 -21.50
C GLU A 124 1.33 -8.50 -20.62
N PHE A 125 1.11 -7.78 -19.53
CA PHE A 125 -0.04 -7.93 -18.65
C PHE A 125 -0.43 -6.57 -18.08
N THR A 126 -1.67 -6.42 -17.63
CA THR A 126 -2.15 -5.16 -17.05
C THR A 126 -2.42 -5.34 -15.57
N VAL A 127 -1.96 -4.38 -14.77
CA VAL A 127 -2.21 -4.30 -13.34
C VAL A 127 -3.09 -3.11 -13.01
N SER A 128 -4.04 -3.30 -12.10
CA SER A 128 -4.74 -2.20 -11.42
C SER A 128 -4.05 -1.90 -10.10
N ILE A 129 -3.54 -0.69 -9.96
CA ILE A 129 -2.77 -0.25 -8.81
C ILE A 129 -3.63 0.69 -7.96
N ARG A 130 -3.63 0.48 -6.63
CA ARG A 130 -4.28 1.40 -5.69
C ARG A 130 -3.72 2.83 -5.83
N PRO A 131 -4.52 3.87 -5.57
CA PRO A 131 -4.13 5.27 -5.82
C PRO A 131 -2.95 5.78 -5.00
N PHE A 132 -2.61 5.09 -3.90
CA PHE A 132 -1.50 5.46 -3.03
C PHE A 132 -0.50 4.31 -2.92
N LYS A 133 0.78 4.65 -3.08
CA LYS A 133 1.91 3.78 -2.76
C LYS A 133 2.46 4.12 -1.38
N LYS A 134 2.90 3.11 -0.64
CA LYS A 134 3.42 3.24 0.72
C LYS A 134 4.94 3.32 0.70
N ASN A 135 5.53 4.25 1.45
CA ASN A 135 6.96 4.32 1.63
C ASN A 135 7.41 3.22 2.59
N ARG A 136 8.48 2.50 2.24
CA ARG A 136 9.02 1.39 3.05
C ARG A 136 9.45 1.82 4.45
N ILE A 137 10.02 3.02 4.59
CA ILE A 137 10.43 3.53 5.90
C ILE A 137 9.21 3.68 6.83
N GLY A 138 8.07 4.10 6.26
CA GLY A 138 6.82 4.23 7.01
C GLY A 138 6.19 2.90 7.45
N GLN A 139 6.73 1.75 7.05
CA GLN A 139 6.27 0.43 7.48
C GLN A 139 6.94 -0.05 8.77
N TYR A 140 7.98 0.63 9.25
CA TYR A 140 8.63 0.27 10.51
C TYR A 140 7.91 0.90 11.71
N TRP A 141 7.80 0.13 12.78
CA TRP A 141 7.31 0.62 14.06
C TRP A 141 8.34 1.51 14.74
N THR A 142 7.89 2.66 15.23
CA THR A 142 8.67 3.54 16.10
C THR A 142 8.09 3.51 17.50
N SER A 143 8.90 3.16 18.50
CA SER A 143 8.49 3.16 19.91
C SER A 143 8.66 4.53 20.56
N ASN A 144 7.66 4.92 21.33
CA ASN A 144 7.51 6.15 22.10
C ASN A 144 7.95 7.42 21.35
N PRO A 145 7.52 7.64 20.09
CA PRO A 145 7.88 8.85 19.36
C PRO A 145 7.30 10.07 20.05
N LYS A 146 8.11 11.13 20.21
CA LYS A 146 7.62 12.46 20.57
C LYS A 146 7.25 13.28 19.34
N GLN A 147 7.93 13.04 18.23
CA GLN A 147 7.74 13.71 16.96
C GLN A 147 8.03 12.72 15.83
N LEU A 148 7.25 12.80 14.76
CA LEU A 148 7.55 12.17 13.47
C LEU A 148 7.39 13.20 12.36
N ILE A 149 8.27 13.13 11.37
CA ILE A 149 8.23 14.02 10.21
C ILE A 149 7.79 13.22 9.00
N ASN A 150 6.60 13.51 8.50
CA ASN A 150 6.12 12.99 7.23
C ASN A 150 6.81 13.76 6.11
N THR A 151 7.76 13.12 5.44
CA THR A 151 8.49 13.69 4.29
C THR A 151 7.68 13.65 2.99
N GLU A 152 6.55 12.92 2.99
CA GLU A 152 5.62 12.88 1.86
C GLU A 152 4.64 14.05 1.90
N LYS A 153 4.15 14.45 0.72
CA LYS A 153 3.21 15.59 0.58
C LYS A 153 1.76 15.25 0.94
N TYR A 154 1.45 13.98 1.17
CA TYR A 154 0.10 13.51 1.46
C TYR A 154 -0.01 13.06 2.91
N PRO A 155 -1.16 13.29 3.57
CA PRO A 155 -1.40 12.74 4.89
C PRO A 155 -1.42 11.21 4.84
N SER A 156 -0.96 10.55 5.90
CA SER A 156 -1.00 9.09 6.04
C SER A 156 -1.92 8.65 7.18
N GLU A 157 -2.37 7.40 7.08
CA GLU A 157 -3.20 6.70 8.06
C GLU A 157 -2.30 5.73 8.83
N PRO A 158 -1.85 6.10 10.04
CA PRO A 158 -0.94 5.27 10.81
C PRO A 158 -1.65 4.08 11.44
N THR A 159 -0.87 3.05 11.77
CA THR A 159 -1.27 2.03 12.72
C THR A 159 -0.60 2.34 14.06
N ILE A 160 -1.37 2.43 15.13
CA ILE A 160 -0.88 2.80 16.47
C ILE A 160 -1.14 1.63 17.41
N GLN A 161 -0.12 1.20 18.15
CA GLN A 161 -0.27 0.16 19.17
C GLN A 161 0.09 0.75 20.54
N ILE A 162 -0.80 0.61 21.51
CA ILE A 162 -0.64 1.17 22.84
C ILE A 162 -0.74 0.05 23.85
N PHE A 163 0.28 -0.06 24.70
CA PHE A 163 0.29 -0.94 25.87
C PHE A 163 0.04 -0.10 27.11
N GLY A 164 -0.89 -0.53 27.96
CA GLY A 164 -1.25 0.21 29.16
C GLY A 164 -2.45 -0.35 29.91
N SER A 165 -2.96 0.46 30.84
CA SER A 165 -4.13 0.09 31.65
C SER A 165 -4.98 1.31 32.04
N GLY A 166 -6.29 1.09 32.19
CA GLY A 166 -7.25 2.14 32.56
C GLY A 166 -7.61 3.04 31.39
N ASP A 167 -8.04 4.26 31.72
CA ASP A 167 -8.35 5.29 30.73
C ASP A 167 -7.07 5.98 30.26
N ILE A 168 -6.95 6.14 28.94
CA ILE A 168 -5.76 6.68 28.27
C ILE A 168 -6.23 7.73 27.25
N SER A 169 -5.61 8.90 27.24
CA SER A 169 -5.75 9.85 26.13
C SER A 169 -4.41 10.00 25.44
N PHE A 170 -4.40 9.92 24.12
CA PHE A 170 -3.24 10.33 23.33
C PHE A 170 -3.63 11.45 22.37
N PHE A 171 -2.63 12.18 21.91
CA PHE A 171 -2.84 13.33 21.05
C PHE A 171 -1.80 13.31 19.95
N ILE A 172 -2.28 13.64 18.75
CA ILE A 172 -1.46 13.88 17.59
C ILE A 172 -1.67 15.33 17.21
N ASN A 173 -0.63 16.14 17.32
CA ASN A 173 -0.70 17.59 17.26
C ASN A 173 -1.73 18.12 18.29
N ASN A 174 -2.80 18.74 17.80
CA ASN A 174 -3.83 19.36 18.63
C ASN A 174 -5.08 18.48 18.80
N GLN A 175 -5.12 17.30 18.18
CA GLN A 175 -6.28 16.42 18.20
C GLN A 175 -6.13 15.36 19.29
N GLU A 176 -7.16 15.19 20.11
CA GLU A 176 -7.25 14.18 21.17
C GLU A 176 -7.92 12.91 20.67
N TYR A 177 -7.41 11.78 21.14
CA TYR A 177 -7.95 10.44 20.94
C TYR A 177 -8.04 9.77 22.31
N ALA A 178 -9.26 9.67 22.83
CA ALA A 178 -9.53 9.08 24.13
C ALA A 178 -9.87 7.58 24.01
N LEU A 179 -9.34 6.81 24.94
CA LEU A 179 -9.49 5.37 25.08
C LEU A 179 -9.98 5.04 26.49
N LYS A 180 -10.93 4.12 26.60
CA LYS A 180 -11.56 3.77 27.88
C LYS A 180 -11.22 2.35 28.31
N ALA A 181 -10.88 2.17 29.58
CA ALA A 181 -10.71 0.88 30.23
C ALA A 181 -9.85 -0.11 29.40
N ILE A 182 -8.68 0.36 28.97
CA ILE A 182 -7.67 -0.47 28.32
C ILE A 182 -7.09 -1.43 29.36
N ALA A 183 -6.80 -2.66 28.94
CA ALA A 183 -6.20 -3.68 29.80
C ALA A 183 -5.23 -4.53 28.97
N GLY A 184 -3.95 -4.19 28.96
CA GLY A 184 -2.96 -4.81 28.08
C GLY A 184 -2.70 -3.92 26.86
N ASP A 185 -2.90 -4.44 25.65
CA ASP A 185 -2.64 -3.70 24.41
C ASP A 185 -3.92 -3.38 23.62
N ILE A 186 -3.83 -2.37 22.77
CA ILE A 186 -4.82 -2.05 21.74
C ILE A 186 -4.09 -1.57 20.50
N ILE A 187 -4.52 -2.05 19.33
CA ILE A 187 -4.06 -1.63 18.02
C ILE A 187 -5.18 -0.81 17.38
N ILE A 188 -4.85 0.39 16.91
CA ILE A 188 -5.73 1.30 16.18
C ILE A 188 -5.20 1.36 14.75
N ASP A 189 -5.94 0.76 13.81
CA ASP A 189 -5.62 0.77 12.39
C ASP A 189 -6.44 1.84 11.67
N SER A 190 -5.80 2.97 11.37
CA SER A 190 -6.48 4.12 10.77
C SER A 190 -6.85 3.90 9.30
N GLU A 191 -6.20 2.96 8.59
CA GLU A 191 -6.53 2.64 7.20
C GLU A 191 -7.82 1.80 7.14
N LYS A 192 -8.01 0.90 8.10
CA LYS A 192 -9.23 0.09 8.24
C LYS A 192 -10.32 0.78 9.04
N GLN A 193 -9.96 1.80 9.83
CA GLN A 193 -10.84 2.45 10.80
C GLN A 193 -11.40 1.45 11.82
N GLU A 194 -10.51 0.59 12.32
CA GLU A 194 -10.82 -0.42 13.32
C GLU A 194 -9.80 -0.37 14.47
N ALA A 195 -10.27 -0.67 15.67
CA ALA A 195 -9.45 -0.93 16.83
C ALA A 195 -9.61 -2.39 17.27
N TYR A 196 -8.49 -3.07 17.50
CA TYR A 196 -8.49 -4.49 17.82
C TYR A 196 -7.27 -4.86 18.67
N ARG A 197 -7.24 -6.10 19.12
CA ARG A 197 -6.07 -6.74 19.74
C ARG A 197 -5.77 -8.03 19.00
N ASN A 198 -4.48 -8.32 18.83
CA ASN A 198 -4.01 -9.59 18.33
C ASN A 198 -2.89 -10.11 19.25
N SER A 199 -3.24 -10.97 20.19
CA SER A 199 -2.29 -11.55 21.15
C SER A 199 -2.49 -13.06 21.22
N GLY A 200 -1.39 -13.80 21.08
CA GLY A 200 -1.40 -15.27 21.18
C GLY A 200 -2.27 -15.99 20.14
N GLY A 201 -2.58 -15.35 19.01
CA GLY A 201 -3.44 -15.91 17.95
C GLY A 201 -4.94 -15.64 18.12
N ALA A 202 -5.36 -14.95 19.19
CA ALA A 202 -6.73 -14.49 19.37
C ALA A 202 -6.89 -13.06 18.83
N PHE A 203 -7.86 -12.88 17.94
CA PHE A 203 -8.26 -11.57 17.42
C PHE A 203 -9.52 -11.08 18.14
N GLU A 204 -9.46 -9.90 18.75
CA GLU A 204 -10.54 -9.29 19.51
C GLU A 204 -10.80 -7.87 18.99
N ILE A 205 -12.03 -7.56 18.61
CA ILE A 205 -12.44 -6.21 18.19
C ILE A 205 -12.67 -5.35 19.43
N LEU A 206 -12.04 -4.17 19.46
CA LEU A 206 -12.01 -3.26 20.59
C LEU A 206 -12.54 -1.85 20.24
N ASP A 207 -13.29 -1.69 19.16
CA ASP A 207 -13.87 -0.39 18.75
C ASP A 207 -14.65 0.29 19.88
N HIS A 208 -15.36 -0.48 20.70
CA HIS A 208 -16.10 0.01 21.87
C HIS A 208 -15.22 0.64 22.97
N LYS A 209 -13.89 0.51 22.88
CA LYS A 209 -12.90 1.14 23.76
C LYS A 209 -12.42 2.48 23.23
N THR A 210 -12.69 2.80 21.97
CA THR A 210 -12.35 4.08 21.35
C THR A 210 -13.49 5.08 21.54
N LEU A 211 -13.17 6.31 21.97
CA LEU A 211 -14.16 7.38 22.22
C LEU A 211 -14.09 8.48 21.14
N PHE A 212 -13.45 8.20 20.01
CA PHE A 212 -13.33 9.11 18.88
C PHE A 212 -14.03 8.52 17.66
N LYS A 213 -14.48 9.39 16.75
CA LYS A 213 -15.10 8.99 15.48
C LYS A 213 -14.09 9.03 14.33
N ASP A 214 -13.30 10.10 14.30
CA ASP A 214 -12.26 10.28 13.29
C ASP A 214 -11.00 9.57 13.73
N TYR A 215 -10.48 8.70 12.87
CA TYR A 215 -9.25 7.97 13.14
C TYR A 215 -8.01 8.88 13.04
N PRO A 216 -6.90 8.49 13.69
CA PRO A 216 -5.63 9.19 13.59
C PRO A 216 -5.18 9.45 12.16
N ILE A 217 -4.67 10.66 11.90
CA ILE A 217 -4.06 11.04 10.61
C ILE A 217 -2.74 11.75 10.89
N LEU A 218 -1.68 11.36 10.19
CA LEU A 218 -0.41 12.08 10.21
C LEU A 218 -0.34 13.02 9.01
N LYS A 219 -0.28 14.32 9.28
CA LYS A 219 -0.21 15.36 8.24
C LYS A 219 1.16 15.37 7.57
N SER A 220 1.25 16.01 6.40
CA SER A 220 2.54 16.34 5.79
C SER A 220 3.35 17.22 6.75
N GLY A 221 4.65 16.97 6.87
CA GLY A 221 5.53 17.68 7.80
C GLY A 221 5.49 17.10 9.22
N GLU A 222 5.64 17.97 10.21
CA GLU A 222 5.80 17.57 11.60
C GLU A 222 4.49 17.09 12.24
N ASN A 223 4.56 15.98 12.97
CA ASN A 223 3.48 15.45 13.79
C ASN A 223 4.02 15.19 15.19
N ASN A 224 3.44 15.88 16.17
CA ASN A 224 3.85 15.78 17.58
C ASN A 224 2.93 14.83 18.32
N PHE A 225 3.50 14.01 19.21
CA PHE A 225 2.78 13.00 19.97
C PHE A 225 2.89 13.29 21.47
N ARG A 226 1.77 13.18 22.17
CA ARG A 226 1.71 13.24 23.63
C ARG A 226 0.62 12.28 24.13
N TRP A 227 0.76 11.76 25.32
CA TRP A 227 -0.25 10.89 25.93
C TRP A 227 -0.28 11.04 27.44
N THR A 228 -1.40 10.63 28.03
CA THR A 228 -1.68 10.62 29.47
C THR A 228 -2.29 9.28 29.87
N GLY A 229 -2.34 9.02 31.17
CA GLY A 229 -2.77 7.72 31.71
C GLY A 229 -1.62 6.73 31.88
N LYS A 230 -1.95 5.48 32.22
CA LYS A 230 -0.94 4.44 32.49
C LYS A 230 -0.53 3.73 31.19
N VAL A 231 0.28 4.42 30.39
CA VAL A 231 0.89 3.88 29.16
C VAL A 231 2.28 3.32 29.48
N THR A 232 2.50 2.05 29.15
CA THR A 232 3.81 1.39 29.28
C THR A 232 4.62 1.49 27.99
N GLU A 233 3.97 1.40 26.83
CA GLU A 233 4.62 1.54 25.53
C GLU A 233 3.64 2.08 24.48
N PHE A 234 4.09 3.02 23.66
CA PHE A 234 3.33 3.60 22.56
C PHE A 234 4.09 3.40 21.25
N LYS A 235 3.57 2.61 20.31
CA LYS A 235 4.21 2.34 19.01
C LYS A 235 3.40 2.94 17.89
N VAL A 236 4.10 3.47 16.89
CA VAL A 236 3.48 4.02 15.68
C VAL A 236 4.15 3.42 14.45
N GLN A 237 3.34 2.85 13.56
CA GLN A 237 3.70 2.56 12.18
C GLN A 237 3.10 3.67 11.30
N PRO A 238 3.89 4.61 10.78
CA PRO A 238 3.35 5.84 10.19
C PRO A 238 2.61 5.66 8.87
N ASN A 239 2.92 4.60 8.12
CA ASN A 239 2.36 4.29 6.80
C ASN A 239 2.44 5.46 5.80
N TRP A 240 3.58 6.19 5.78
CA TRP A 240 3.80 7.29 4.85
C TRP A 240 3.39 6.89 3.44
N ARG A 241 2.58 7.74 2.79
CA ARG A 241 2.02 7.43 1.49
C ARG A 241 2.18 8.57 0.53
N ARG A 242 2.29 8.22 -0.74
CA ARG A 242 2.34 9.15 -1.85
C ARG A 242 1.36 8.70 -2.90
N LYS A 243 0.72 9.66 -3.57
CA LYS A 243 -0.12 9.35 -4.73
C LYS A 243 0.73 8.71 -5.84
N VAL A 244 0.21 7.63 -6.42
CA VAL A 244 0.77 6.93 -7.58
C VAL A 244 0.84 7.88 -8.77
#